data_AF-A0A3N5SRN1-F1
#
_entry.id   AF-A0A3N5SRN1-F1
#
_cell.length_a   1.000
_cell.length_b   1.000
_cell.length_c   1.000
_cell.angle_alpha   90.00
_cell.angle_beta   90.00
_cell.angle_gamma   90.00
#
_symmetry.space_group_name_H-M   'P 1'
#
loop_
_entity.id
_entity.type
_entity.pdbx_description
1 polymer ?
#
loop_
_entity_poly.entity_id
_entity_poly.type
_entity_poly.pdbx_seq_one_letter_code
_entity_poly.pdbx_strand_id
1 'polypeptide(L)'
;DLQATCYRCHDLRPLPGAEKAWEGFQLFSMNACDTCHNVDGLAGGIYGPDLSAVGSSLGLSQIQEAINKPKADPENSIMPKFGLSPDQIKALSYFLKSRMKESFYETPMVKRVRIKRQMQTPGKTTAKVPVTEGGILQEKKCLACHRFQKEDGQIAPDLTYMAYMRDKNYITDFLHSPRKRIPGAIMPSINLTREEEEEILRSLQQKNPENHLHGMNPKHLYMMLCQRCHAAKGDGFGMIQPNLANFPRAFWKNGEFFRKIPDERIIKSIEKGIPGTSMPPYEDLLGRQAVHSLVDLLFREFIRTDRKYKSPAPAFPQRPAGLLTGEAAEKEFKRHCSSCHGVAGNGKGPEYLKFLPRPRDLTNWRYFKSLTDEQIALSIINGVPGTAMRPFGEKISPVSLWSFVNRVREFSKTQE
;
A
#
# COMPACT_ATOMS: atom_id res chain seq x y z
N ASP A 1 24.65 -1.88 -26.54
CA ASP A 1 23.61 -2.61 -27.27
C ASP A 1 22.74 -1.61 -28.03
N LEU A 2 22.64 -1.75 -29.35
CA LEU A 2 22.22 -0.71 -30.29
C LEU A 2 20.74 -0.32 -30.15
N GLN A 3 19.86 -1.25 -29.79
CA GLN A 3 18.41 -1.01 -29.80
C GLN A 3 17.95 0.05 -28.78
N ALA A 4 18.62 0.15 -27.63
CA ALA A 4 18.32 1.18 -26.63
C ALA A 4 18.68 2.60 -27.12
N THR A 5 19.51 2.74 -28.16
CA THR A 5 19.93 4.05 -28.66
C THR A 5 18.95 4.65 -29.67
N CYS A 6 18.06 3.85 -30.29
CA CYS A 6 17.13 4.30 -31.32
C CYS A 6 16.20 5.42 -30.80
N TYR A 7 15.68 5.27 -29.58
CA TYR A 7 14.77 6.26 -28.97
C TYR A 7 15.48 7.49 -28.37
N ARG A 8 16.78 7.64 -28.60
CA ARG A 8 17.48 8.92 -28.34
C ARG A 8 17.19 9.96 -29.42
N CYS A 9 16.92 9.50 -30.64
CA CYS A 9 16.68 10.35 -31.80
C CYS A 9 15.27 10.20 -32.39
N HIS A 10 14.57 9.11 -32.08
CA HIS A 10 13.21 8.85 -32.55
C HIS A 10 12.18 8.88 -31.43
N ASP A 11 10.95 9.26 -31.79
CA ASP A 11 9.79 9.19 -30.90
C ASP A 11 9.50 7.73 -30.47
N LEU A 12 8.91 7.57 -29.29
CA LEU A 12 8.57 6.24 -28.74
C LEU A 12 7.38 5.63 -29.48
N ARG A 13 7.69 4.86 -30.53
CA ARG A 13 6.74 4.13 -31.38
C ARG A 13 7.38 2.81 -31.87
N PRO A 14 6.62 1.86 -32.43
CA PRO A 14 7.21 0.69 -33.06
C PRO A 14 8.21 1.11 -34.15
N LEU A 15 9.45 0.62 -34.05
CA LEU A 15 10.53 0.95 -34.98
C LEU A 15 11.33 -0.32 -35.33
N PRO A 16 11.60 -0.59 -36.62
CA PRO A 16 12.52 -1.65 -37.02
C PRO A 16 13.91 -1.45 -36.40
N GLY A 17 14.48 -2.50 -35.84
CA GLY A 17 15.76 -2.48 -35.12
C GLY A 17 15.69 -1.97 -33.68
N ALA A 18 14.50 -1.64 -33.16
CA ALA A 18 14.27 -1.24 -31.77
C ALA A 18 13.20 -2.10 -31.07
N GLU A 19 12.93 -3.30 -31.58
CA GLU A 19 11.81 -4.15 -31.18
C GLU A 19 11.84 -4.45 -29.67
N LYS A 20 13.00 -4.75 -29.10
CA LYS A 20 13.10 -5.08 -27.66
C LYS A 20 12.90 -3.86 -26.78
N ALA A 21 13.29 -2.68 -27.24
CA ALA A 21 13.06 -1.43 -26.51
C ALA A 21 11.58 -1.00 -26.60
N TRP A 22 10.91 -1.29 -27.73
CA TRP A 22 9.47 -1.11 -27.86
C TRP A 22 8.69 -2.08 -26.96
N GLU A 23 9.03 -3.37 -27.01
CA GLU A 23 8.48 -4.40 -26.13
C GLU A 23 8.67 -4.02 -24.66
N GLY A 24 9.86 -3.52 -24.30
CA GLY A 24 10.14 -3.00 -22.97
C GLY A 24 9.20 -1.88 -22.55
N PHE A 25 8.86 -0.95 -23.43
CA PHE A 25 7.85 0.09 -23.13
C PHE A 25 6.45 -0.51 -22.94
N GLN A 26 6.05 -1.48 -23.78
CA GLN A 26 4.78 -2.16 -23.63
C GLN A 26 4.69 -2.87 -22.27
N LEU A 27 5.74 -3.61 -21.89
CA LEU A 27 5.85 -4.25 -20.60
C LEU A 27 5.80 -3.24 -19.44
N PHE A 28 6.46 -2.09 -19.58
CA PHE A 28 6.46 -1.02 -18.57
C PHE A 28 5.03 -0.50 -18.33
N SER A 29 4.26 -0.31 -19.41
CA SER A 29 2.87 0.16 -19.35
C SER A 29 1.91 -0.94 -18.87
N MET A 30 2.09 -2.19 -19.30
CA MET A 30 1.23 -3.32 -18.95
C MET A 30 1.38 -3.73 -17.48
N ASN A 31 2.59 -3.62 -16.92
CA ASN A 31 2.86 -3.90 -15.51
C ASN A 31 2.65 -2.67 -14.61
N ALA A 32 1.99 -1.63 -15.10
CA ALA A 32 1.66 -0.40 -14.37
C ALA A 32 2.86 0.28 -13.68
N CYS A 33 4.07 0.14 -14.25
CA CYS A 33 5.28 0.77 -13.70
C CYS A 33 5.16 2.31 -13.68
N ASP A 34 4.39 2.85 -14.63
CA ASP A 34 4.02 4.26 -14.78
C ASP A 34 3.18 4.83 -13.63
N THR A 35 2.53 3.97 -12.84
CA THR A 35 1.77 4.38 -11.65
C THR A 35 2.70 4.78 -10.50
N CYS A 36 3.84 4.11 -10.39
CA CYS A 36 4.84 4.40 -9.35
C CYS A 36 5.92 5.34 -9.84
N HIS A 37 6.42 5.15 -11.07
CA HIS A 37 7.56 5.87 -11.61
C HIS A 37 7.16 6.94 -12.62
N ASN A 38 7.80 8.11 -12.53
CA ASN A 38 7.73 9.14 -13.56
C ASN A 38 8.68 8.79 -14.72
N VAL A 39 8.23 9.05 -15.95
CA VAL A 39 9.06 8.99 -17.16
C VAL A 39 8.60 10.11 -18.08
N ASP A 40 9.48 11.07 -18.37
CA ASP A 40 9.29 12.31 -19.13
C ASP A 40 8.05 12.30 -20.05
N GLY A 41 6.93 12.84 -19.54
CA GLY A 41 5.67 13.01 -20.30
C GLY A 41 4.90 11.73 -20.67
N LEU A 42 5.43 10.56 -20.32
CA LEU A 42 4.82 9.25 -20.56
C LEU A 42 4.10 8.69 -19.33
N ALA A 43 4.59 9.01 -18.14
CA ALA A 43 4.14 8.46 -16.87
C ALA A 43 4.32 9.50 -15.76
N GLY A 44 3.37 9.59 -14.83
CA GLY A 44 3.36 10.60 -13.75
C GLY A 44 3.45 10.03 -12.34
N GLY A 45 3.98 8.81 -12.19
CA GLY A 45 4.10 8.17 -10.88
C GLY A 45 5.01 8.94 -9.92
N ILE A 46 4.58 9.06 -8.66
CA ILE A 46 5.26 9.87 -7.62
C ILE A 46 5.82 9.04 -6.46
N TYR A 47 5.68 7.72 -6.52
CA TYR A 47 6.05 6.83 -5.42
C TYR A 47 7.45 6.25 -5.58
N GLY A 48 7.85 5.99 -6.83
CA GLY A 48 9.19 5.57 -7.20
C GLY A 48 10.05 6.75 -7.65
N PRO A 49 11.38 6.57 -7.75
CA PRO A 49 12.27 7.55 -8.33
C PRO A 49 11.88 7.86 -9.79
N ASP A 50 12.19 9.08 -10.22
CA ASP A 50 12.06 9.51 -11.60
C ASP A 50 13.02 8.72 -12.51
N LEU A 51 12.47 8.05 -13.52
CA LEU A 51 13.21 7.21 -14.44
C LEU A 51 13.50 7.89 -15.80
N SER A 52 13.15 9.16 -15.96
CA SER A 52 13.31 9.94 -17.21
C SER A 52 14.77 10.00 -17.70
N ALA A 53 15.72 9.90 -16.77
CA ALA A 53 17.16 9.91 -17.07
C ALA A 53 17.90 8.67 -16.54
N VAL A 54 17.18 7.59 -16.18
CA VAL A 54 17.80 6.42 -15.54
C VAL A 54 18.88 5.77 -16.40
N GLY A 55 18.71 5.80 -17.72
CA GLY A 55 19.69 5.28 -18.68
C GLY A 55 20.99 6.10 -18.75
N SER A 56 20.99 7.35 -18.29
CA SER A 56 22.22 8.12 -18.10
C SER A 56 22.95 7.72 -16.81
N SER A 57 22.21 7.33 -15.78
CA SER A 57 22.75 7.05 -14.44
C SER A 57 23.18 5.61 -14.22
N LEU A 58 22.48 4.64 -14.84
CA LEU A 58 22.67 3.21 -14.59
C LEU A 58 23.04 2.43 -15.86
N GLY A 59 23.89 1.42 -15.70
CA GLY A 59 24.18 0.40 -16.72
C GLY A 59 23.02 -0.61 -16.88
N LEU A 60 23.04 -1.39 -17.97
CA LEU A 60 22.01 -2.41 -18.23
C LEU A 60 21.92 -3.46 -17.11
N SER A 61 23.05 -3.96 -16.62
CA SER A 61 23.07 -4.95 -15.53
C SER A 61 22.48 -4.39 -14.23
N GLN A 62 22.79 -3.14 -13.89
CA GLN A 62 22.25 -2.48 -12.70
C GLN A 62 20.73 -2.29 -12.80
N ILE A 63 20.21 -1.91 -13.98
CA ILE A 63 18.77 -1.80 -14.20
C ILE A 63 18.10 -3.17 -14.08
N GLN A 64 18.67 -4.22 -14.68
CA GLN A 64 18.15 -5.59 -14.58
C GLN A 64 18.13 -6.08 -13.13
N GLU A 65 19.20 -5.82 -12.37
CA GLU A 65 19.28 -6.20 -10.96
C GLU A 65 18.27 -5.43 -10.10
N ALA A 66 18.10 -4.13 -10.33
CA ALA A 66 17.09 -3.33 -9.63
C ALA A 66 15.65 -3.85 -9.87
N ILE A 67 15.33 -4.31 -11.09
CA ILE A 67 14.02 -4.90 -11.40
C ILE A 67 13.86 -6.29 -10.79
N ASN A 68 14.90 -7.13 -10.88
CA ASN A 68 14.85 -8.52 -10.42
C ASN A 68 14.88 -8.64 -8.88
N LYS A 69 15.64 -7.75 -8.22
CA LYS A 69 15.87 -7.72 -6.77
C LYS A 69 15.65 -6.30 -6.23
N PRO A 70 14.39 -5.81 -6.22
CA PRO A 70 14.08 -4.43 -5.87
C PRO A 70 14.43 -4.03 -4.44
N LYS A 71 14.66 -5.00 -3.55
CA LYS A 71 15.06 -4.81 -2.15
C LYS A 71 16.53 -5.13 -1.86
N ALA A 72 17.34 -5.42 -2.88
CA ALA A 72 18.77 -5.63 -2.67
C ALA A 72 19.46 -4.31 -2.28
N ASP A 73 19.04 -3.21 -2.89
CA ASP A 73 19.51 -1.87 -2.57
C ASP A 73 18.46 -0.82 -2.99
N PRO A 74 17.85 -0.07 -2.03
CA PRO A 74 17.99 -0.22 -0.59
C PRO A 74 17.07 -1.32 -0.02
N GLU A 75 17.44 -1.89 1.13
CA GLU A 75 16.64 -2.95 1.82
C GLU A 75 15.19 -2.50 2.12
N ASN A 76 15.00 -1.20 2.37
CA ASN A 76 13.71 -0.61 2.69
C ASN A 76 12.88 -0.20 1.45
N SER A 77 13.28 -0.62 0.24
CA SER A 77 12.56 -0.37 -0.99
C SER A 77 11.12 -0.90 -0.95
N ILE A 78 10.20 -0.09 -1.44
CA ILE A 78 8.78 -0.45 -1.59
C ILE A 78 8.46 -1.03 -2.97
N MET A 79 9.42 -1.04 -3.90
CA MET A 79 9.20 -1.57 -5.24
C MET A 79 8.85 -3.07 -5.15
N PRO A 80 7.71 -3.49 -5.72
CA PRO A 80 7.28 -4.87 -5.63
C PRO A 80 8.19 -5.78 -6.45
N LYS A 81 8.31 -7.05 -6.03
CA LYS A 81 8.97 -8.06 -6.83
C LYS A 81 8.00 -8.57 -7.88
N PHE A 82 8.28 -8.29 -9.14
CA PHE A 82 7.46 -8.74 -10.26
C PHE A 82 7.84 -10.17 -10.67
N GLY A 83 6.86 -10.97 -11.09
CA GLY A 83 7.05 -12.33 -11.61
C GLY A 83 7.50 -12.38 -13.08
N LEU A 84 8.42 -11.50 -13.47
CA LEU A 84 8.83 -11.34 -14.87
C LEU A 84 9.88 -12.37 -15.29
N SER A 85 9.82 -12.81 -16.54
CA SER A 85 10.85 -13.66 -17.14
C SER A 85 12.16 -12.90 -17.36
N PRO A 86 13.32 -13.60 -17.46
CA PRO A 86 14.60 -12.94 -17.78
C PRO A 86 14.56 -12.11 -19.06
N ASP A 87 13.82 -12.55 -20.09
CA ASP A 87 13.68 -11.84 -21.35
C ASP A 87 12.82 -10.57 -21.20
N GLN A 88 11.74 -10.62 -20.42
CA GLN A 88 10.93 -9.44 -20.10
C GLN A 88 11.74 -8.40 -19.33
N ILE A 89 12.54 -8.82 -18.34
CA ILE A 89 13.45 -7.94 -17.58
C ILE A 89 14.48 -7.30 -18.52
N LYS A 90 15.00 -8.08 -19.48
CA LYS A 90 15.94 -7.59 -20.48
C LYS A 90 15.32 -6.55 -21.41
N ALA A 91 14.11 -6.80 -21.93
CA ALA A 91 13.34 -5.86 -22.75
C ALA A 91 13.06 -4.54 -22.00
N LEU A 92 12.55 -4.61 -20.77
CA LEU A 92 12.36 -3.45 -19.88
C LEU A 92 13.66 -2.66 -19.70
N SER A 93 14.77 -3.35 -19.51
CA SER A 93 16.07 -2.71 -19.30
C SER A 93 16.55 -1.98 -20.55
N TYR A 94 16.26 -2.47 -21.76
CA TYR A 94 16.54 -1.73 -22.99
C TYR A 94 15.72 -0.44 -23.09
N PHE A 95 14.42 -0.51 -22.76
CA PHE A 95 13.57 0.67 -22.71
C PHE A 95 14.11 1.69 -21.70
N LEU A 96 14.36 1.30 -20.45
CA LEU A 96 14.87 2.21 -19.41
C LEU A 96 16.27 2.75 -19.74
N LYS A 97 17.14 1.94 -20.35
CA LYS A 97 18.45 2.41 -20.80
C LYS A 97 18.36 3.46 -21.90
N SER A 98 17.27 3.48 -22.67
CA SER A 98 17.03 4.52 -23.68
C SER A 98 16.64 5.88 -23.07
N ARG A 99 16.26 5.94 -21.78
CA ARG A 99 15.86 7.17 -21.08
C ARG A 99 17.09 7.96 -20.63
N MET A 100 17.48 8.97 -21.39
CA MET A 100 18.73 9.74 -21.15
C MET A 100 18.46 11.24 -21.00
N LYS A 101 19.18 11.90 -20.09
CA LYS A 101 19.03 13.34 -19.78
C LYS A 101 19.39 14.24 -20.96
N GLU A 102 20.44 13.89 -21.70
CA GLU A 102 20.86 14.57 -22.93
C GLU A 102 21.41 13.54 -23.92
N SER A 103 21.02 13.63 -25.19
CA SER A 103 21.72 12.87 -26.22
C SER A 103 23.04 13.58 -26.50
N PHE A 104 24.17 12.90 -26.27
CA PHE A 104 25.54 13.38 -26.55
C PHE A 104 25.80 13.99 -27.95
N TYR A 105 24.81 14.00 -28.86
CA TYR A 105 24.87 14.59 -30.21
C TYR A 105 23.70 15.53 -30.53
N GLU A 106 23.02 16.11 -29.53
CA GLU A 106 21.95 17.09 -29.79
C GLU A 106 22.53 18.43 -30.28
N THR A 107 22.32 18.74 -31.57
CA THR A 107 22.60 20.08 -32.11
C THR A 107 21.56 21.09 -31.59
N PRO A 108 21.87 22.40 -31.55
CA PRO A 108 20.93 23.44 -31.10
C PRO A 108 19.58 23.44 -31.84
N MET A 109 19.56 22.99 -33.10
CA MET A 109 18.33 22.82 -33.88
C MET A 109 17.44 21.69 -33.35
N VAL A 110 18.02 20.54 -32.96
CA VAL A 110 17.28 19.40 -32.41
C VAL A 110 16.68 19.77 -31.05
N LYS A 111 17.41 20.53 -30.21
CA LYS A 111 16.88 21.09 -28.94
C LYS A 111 15.64 21.95 -29.18
N ARG A 112 15.63 22.84 -30.17
CA ARG A 112 14.47 23.72 -30.49
C ARG A 112 13.23 22.94 -30.97
N VAL A 113 13.42 21.87 -31.75
CA VAL A 113 12.31 21.02 -32.22
C VAL A 113 11.72 20.20 -31.07
N ARG A 114 12.55 19.65 -30.18
CA ARG A 114 12.12 18.89 -29.00
C ARG A 114 11.33 19.76 -28.01
N ILE A 115 11.76 21.00 -27.75
CA ILE A 115 11.04 21.95 -26.88
C ILE A 115 9.66 22.29 -27.46
N LYS A 116 9.56 22.50 -28.78
CA LYS A 116 8.25 22.71 -29.46
C LYS A 116 7.35 21.47 -29.41
N ARG A 117 7.91 20.26 -29.44
CA ARG A 117 7.15 19.00 -29.34
C ARG A 117 6.74 18.63 -27.92
N GLN A 118 7.52 18.96 -26.89
CA GLN A 118 7.10 18.77 -25.49
C GLN A 118 5.88 19.62 -25.13
N MET A 119 5.64 20.74 -25.82
CA MET A 119 4.39 21.51 -25.70
C MET A 119 3.19 20.86 -26.41
N GLN A 120 3.41 19.82 -27.20
CA GLN A 120 2.37 18.99 -27.83
C GLN A 120 2.38 17.62 -27.16
N THR A 121 1.56 17.45 -26.12
CA THR A 121 1.34 16.15 -25.48
C THR A 121 1.04 15.08 -26.54
N PRO A 122 1.78 13.95 -26.59
CA PRO A 122 1.41 12.84 -27.46
C PRO A 122 0.03 12.35 -27.05
N GLY A 123 -0.91 12.34 -27.99
CA GLY A 123 -2.24 11.76 -27.77
C GLY A 123 -2.11 10.33 -27.26
N LYS A 124 -2.89 10.01 -26.22
CA LYS A 124 -3.00 8.66 -25.64
C LYS A 124 -3.14 7.64 -26.75
N THR A 125 -2.11 6.83 -26.98
CA THR A 125 -2.18 5.70 -27.91
C THR A 125 -3.02 4.61 -27.26
N THR A 126 -4.28 4.55 -27.65
CA THR A 126 -5.23 3.48 -27.28
C THR A 126 -4.94 2.23 -28.10
N ALA A 127 -3.81 1.57 -27.83
CA ALA A 127 -3.62 0.21 -28.31
C ALA A 127 -4.51 -0.70 -27.46
N LYS A 128 -5.68 -1.07 -27.99
CA LYS A 128 -6.55 -2.10 -27.39
C LYS A 128 -5.81 -3.43 -27.42
N VAL A 129 -5.39 -3.90 -26.24
CA VAL A 129 -4.87 -5.25 -26.05
C VAL A 129 -6.05 -6.24 -26.20
N PRO A 130 -5.88 -7.38 -26.89
CA PRO A 130 -6.97 -8.32 -27.12
C PRO A 130 -7.57 -8.83 -25.81
N VAL A 131 -8.90 -8.82 -25.75
CA VAL A 131 -9.69 -9.29 -24.61
C VAL A 131 -9.53 -10.80 -24.49
N THR A 132 -8.98 -11.26 -23.37
CA THR A 132 -9.07 -12.64 -22.89
C THR A 132 -9.45 -12.60 -21.41
N GLU A 133 -10.32 -13.53 -21.01
CA GLU A 133 -10.88 -13.91 -19.68
C GLU A 133 -11.07 -12.86 -18.54
N GLY A 134 -10.20 -11.86 -18.37
CA GLY A 134 -10.25 -10.84 -17.32
C GLY A 134 -11.14 -9.61 -17.59
N GLY A 135 -11.83 -9.56 -18.73
CA GLY A 135 -12.83 -8.52 -19.08
C GLY A 135 -12.37 -7.07 -18.85
N ILE A 136 -13.26 -6.22 -18.34
CA ILE A 136 -12.97 -4.82 -18.02
C ILE A 136 -11.84 -4.64 -16.99
N LEU A 137 -11.64 -5.60 -16.07
CA LEU A 137 -10.56 -5.54 -15.06
C LEU A 137 -9.19 -5.63 -15.72
N GLN A 138 -9.06 -6.44 -16.77
CA GLN A 138 -7.82 -6.52 -17.55
C GLN A 138 -7.64 -5.28 -18.43
N GLU A 139 -8.70 -4.81 -19.10
CA GLU A 139 -8.66 -3.61 -19.94
C GLU A 139 -8.23 -2.36 -19.14
N LYS A 140 -8.74 -2.23 -17.91
CA LYS A 140 -8.37 -1.14 -16.98
C LYS A 140 -7.13 -1.42 -16.15
N LYS A 141 -6.37 -2.47 -16.49
CA LYS A 141 -5.10 -2.86 -15.84
C LYS A 141 -5.22 -3.10 -14.33
N CYS A 142 -6.41 -3.45 -13.83
CA CYS A 142 -6.60 -3.77 -12.42
C CYS A 142 -5.78 -5.01 -12.02
N LEU A 143 -5.71 -6.01 -12.90
CA LEU A 143 -5.02 -7.28 -12.69
C LEU A 143 -3.49 -7.16 -12.76
N ALA A 144 -2.96 -6.03 -13.22
CA ALA A 144 -1.54 -5.73 -13.10
C ALA A 144 -1.09 -5.61 -11.63
N CYS A 145 -2.02 -5.25 -10.74
CA CYS A 145 -1.75 -5.10 -9.31
C CYS A 145 -2.54 -6.08 -8.45
N HIS A 146 -3.83 -6.22 -8.72
CA HIS A 146 -4.77 -6.99 -7.92
C HIS A 146 -4.78 -8.45 -8.34
N ARG A 147 -5.16 -9.31 -7.38
CA ARG A 147 -5.57 -10.67 -7.71
C ARG A 147 -7.06 -10.68 -8.03
N PHE A 148 -7.45 -11.45 -9.03
CA PHE A 148 -8.83 -11.80 -9.29
C PHE A 148 -8.86 -13.22 -9.86
N GLN A 149 -9.48 -14.13 -9.12
CA GLN A 149 -9.52 -15.55 -9.43
C GLN A 149 -8.11 -16.14 -9.58
N LYS A 150 -7.74 -16.56 -10.80
CA LYS A 150 -6.44 -17.17 -11.13
C LYS A 150 -5.36 -16.14 -11.48
N GLU A 151 -5.75 -14.93 -11.88
CA GLU A 151 -4.82 -13.87 -12.24
C GLU A 151 -4.36 -13.13 -10.98
N ASP A 152 -3.06 -12.98 -10.79
CA ASP A 152 -2.48 -12.37 -9.59
C ASP A 152 -1.35 -11.41 -9.93
N GLY A 153 -1.64 -10.12 -9.86
CA GLY A 153 -0.64 -9.05 -10.01
C GLY A 153 0.31 -8.89 -8.81
N GLN A 154 0.06 -9.56 -7.68
CA GLN A 154 0.96 -9.65 -6.52
C GLN A 154 1.32 -8.32 -5.83
N ILE A 155 0.63 -7.21 -6.14
CA ILE A 155 0.93 -5.87 -5.60
C ILE A 155 -0.16 -5.39 -4.63
N ALA A 156 -1.43 -5.64 -4.94
CA ALA A 156 -2.61 -5.05 -4.29
C ALA A 156 -3.68 -6.10 -3.94
N PRO A 157 -4.59 -5.87 -2.96
CA PRO A 157 -5.58 -6.84 -2.41
C PRO A 157 -6.23 -7.80 -3.41
N ASP A 158 -6.55 -9.01 -2.96
CA ASP A 158 -7.36 -9.95 -3.75
C ASP A 158 -8.80 -9.46 -3.83
N LEU A 159 -9.30 -9.31 -5.05
CA LEU A 159 -10.63 -8.79 -5.37
C LEU A 159 -11.68 -9.90 -5.53
N THR A 160 -11.27 -11.17 -5.52
CA THR A 160 -12.15 -12.33 -5.77
C THR A 160 -13.37 -12.39 -4.85
N TYR A 161 -13.22 -11.90 -3.61
CA TYR A 161 -14.23 -12.01 -2.57
C TYR A 161 -14.91 -10.68 -2.24
N MET A 162 -14.76 -9.66 -3.09
CA MET A 162 -15.24 -8.30 -2.79
C MET A 162 -16.75 -8.23 -2.53
N ALA A 163 -17.55 -9.07 -3.20
CA ALA A 163 -18.99 -9.21 -3.00
C ALA A 163 -19.41 -9.57 -1.56
N TYR A 164 -18.49 -10.15 -0.77
CA TYR A 164 -18.70 -10.52 0.64
C TYR A 164 -18.04 -9.54 1.63
N MET A 165 -17.20 -8.63 1.14
CA MET A 165 -16.36 -7.78 1.99
C MET A 165 -16.79 -6.32 1.95
N ARG A 166 -17.33 -5.84 0.82
CA ARG A 166 -17.65 -4.43 0.63
C ARG A 166 -18.93 -4.28 -0.18
N ASP A 167 -19.73 -3.30 0.22
CA ASP A 167 -20.90 -2.89 -0.55
C ASP A 167 -20.50 -2.08 -1.80
N LYS A 168 -21.46 -1.92 -2.72
CA LYS A 168 -21.32 -1.16 -3.96
C LYS A 168 -20.82 0.27 -3.73
N ASN A 169 -21.36 0.97 -2.73
CA ASN A 169 -21.03 2.37 -2.46
C ASN A 169 -19.57 2.53 -2.01
N TYR A 170 -19.08 1.60 -1.19
CA TYR A 170 -17.67 1.55 -0.81
C TYR A 170 -16.78 1.37 -2.04
N ILE A 171 -17.12 0.43 -2.94
CA ILE A 171 -16.30 0.14 -4.11
C ILE A 171 -16.28 1.34 -5.06
N THR A 172 -17.43 1.93 -5.39
CA THR A 172 -17.51 3.15 -6.21
C THR A 172 -16.66 4.27 -5.62
N ASP A 173 -16.85 4.60 -4.34
CA ASP A 173 -16.06 5.66 -3.69
C ASP A 173 -14.56 5.35 -3.68
N PHE A 174 -14.19 4.07 -3.55
CA PHE A 174 -12.80 3.67 -3.55
C PHE A 174 -12.17 3.75 -4.93
N LEU A 175 -12.89 3.44 -6.01
CA LEU A 175 -12.38 3.55 -7.39
C LEU A 175 -12.07 5.01 -7.75
N HIS A 176 -12.93 5.94 -7.35
CA HIS A 176 -12.78 7.38 -7.63
C HIS A 176 -11.82 8.07 -6.68
N SER A 177 -11.86 7.71 -5.39
CA SER A 177 -11.11 8.40 -4.33
C SER A 177 -10.53 7.44 -3.28
N PRO A 178 -9.55 6.59 -3.64
CA PRO A 178 -8.94 5.63 -2.72
C PRO A 178 -8.42 6.29 -1.43
N ARG A 179 -7.73 7.44 -1.58
CA ARG A 179 -7.15 8.20 -0.46
C ARG A 179 -8.17 8.81 0.49
N LYS A 180 -9.40 9.07 0.02
CA LYS A 180 -10.51 9.55 0.88
C LYS A 180 -10.97 8.45 1.84
N ARG A 181 -10.91 7.18 1.42
CA ARG A 181 -11.31 6.03 2.22
C ARG A 181 -10.15 5.50 3.09
N ILE A 182 -8.94 5.44 2.52
CA ILE A 182 -7.72 4.99 3.19
C ILE A 182 -6.63 6.06 2.96
N PRO A 183 -6.37 6.94 3.94
CA PRO A 183 -5.29 7.92 3.84
C PRO A 183 -3.95 7.23 3.57
N GLY A 184 -3.21 7.74 2.59
CA GLY A 184 -1.95 7.15 2.11
C GLY A 184 -2.11 5.96 1.15
N ALA A 185 -3.32 5.63 0.68
CA ALA A 185 -3.51 4.59 -0.33
C ALA A 185 -2.69 4.88 -1.60
N ILE A 186 -1.98 3.85 -2.06
CA ILE A 186 -1.16 3.91 -3.28
C ILE A 186 -2.01 3.76 -4.54
N MET A 187 -3.11 3.01 -4.45
CA MET A 187 -4.05 2.80 -5.56
C MET A 187 -4.39 4.14 -6.22
N PRO A 188 -4.19 4.26 -7.55
CA PRO A 188 -4.52 5.48 -8.27
C PRO A 188 -6.04 5.66 -8.35
N SER A 189 -6.48 6.92 -8.41
CA SER A 189 -7.85 7.21 -8.86
C SER A 189 -7.95 6.84 -10.34
N ILE A 190 -8.98 6.09 -10.69
CA ILE A 190 -9.22 5.64 -12.06
C ILE A 190 -10.33 6.50 -12.65
N ASN A 191 -10.09 7.06 -13.84
CA ASN A 191 -11.15 7.76 -14.58
C ASN A 191 -11.94 6.72 -15.39
N LEU A 192 -13.18 6.49 -14.98
CA LEU A 192 -14.09 5.50 -15.57
C LEU A 192 -15.30 6.21 -16.15
N THR A 193 -15.79 5.74 -17.30
CA THR A 193 -17.16 6.08 -17.70
C THR A 193 -18.16 5.36 -16.80
N ARG A 194 -19.42 5.79 -16.84
CA ARG A 194 -20.48 5.17 -16.06
C ARG A 194 -20.66 3.68 -16.42
N GLU A 195 -20.57 3.36 -17.71
CA GLU A 195 -20.72 2.00 -18.23
C GLU A 195 -19.58 1.10 -17.75
N GLU A 196 -18.34 1.62 -17.78
CA GLU A 196 -17.14 0.91 -17.30
C GLU A 196 -17.21 0.65 -15.79
N GLU A 197 -17.66 1.64 -15.01
CA GLU A 197 -17.87 1.46 -13.57
C GLU A 197 -18.93 0.39 -13.29
N GLU A 198 -20.07 0.43 -13.98
CA GLU A 198 -21.14 -0.56 -13.82
C GLU A 198 -20.67 -1.98 -14.19
N GLU A 199 -19.81 -2.14 -15.20
CA GLU A 199 -19.21 -3.43 -15.56
C GLU A 199 -18.21 -3.94 -14.51
N ILE A 200 -17.35 -3.07 -13.96
CA ILE A 200 -16.44 -3.42 -12.87
C ILE A 200 -17.25 -3.83 -11.63
N LEU A 201 -18.29 -3.07 -11.28
CA LEU A 201 -19.14 -3.38 -10.13
C LEU A 201 -19.85 -4.70 -10.32
N ARG A 202 -20.38 -5.00 -11.52
CA ARG A 202 -20.97 -6.31 -11.83
C ARG A 202 -19.96 -7.43 -11.61
N SER A 203 -18.72 -7.26 -12.10
CA SER A 203 -17.66 -8.25 -11.95
C SER A 203 -17.25 -8.50 -10.48
N LEU A 204 -17.21 -7.45 -9.66
CA LEU A 204 -16.76 -7.53 -8.26
C LEU A 204 -17.87 -7.87 -7.26
N GLN A 205 -19.14 -7.59 -7.58
CA GLN A 205 -20.29 -7.82 -6.70
C GLN A 205 -21.01 -9.14 -6.98
N GLN A 206 -20.62 -9.87 -8.03
CA GLN A 206 -21.19 -11.18 -8.29
C GLN A 206 -20.75 -12.17 -7.19
N LYS A 207 -21.70 -12.58 -6.35
CA LYS A 207 -21.49 -13.67 -5.39
C LYS A 207 -21.41 -14.99 -6.15
N ASN A 208 -20.36 -15.76 -5.88
CA ASN A 208 -20.23 -17.12 -6.39
C ASN A 208 -20.50 -18.10 -5.23
N PRO A 209 -21.54 -18.96 -5.30
CA PRO A 209 -21.84 -19.92 -4.24
C PRO A 209 -20.66 -20.82 -3.84
N GLU A 210 -19.77 -21.14 -4.79
CA GLU A 210 -18.53 -21.91 -4.55
C GLU A 210 -17.52 -21.19 -3.64
N ASN A 211 -17.69 -19.88 -3.41
CA ASN A 211 -16.79 -19.06 -2.60
C ASN A 211 -17.21 -19.00 -1.10
N HIS A 212 -18.21 -19.76 -0.66
CA HIS A 212 -18.54 -19.87 0.77
C HIS A 212 -17.54 -20.78 1.49
N LEU A 213 -16.65 -20.19 2.29
CA LEU A 213 -15.52 -20.90 2.92
C LEU A 213 -15.84 -21.44 4.33
N HIS A 214 -17.11 -21.70 4.62
CA HIS A 214 -17.54 -22.21 5.93
C HIS A 214 -16.96 -23.61 6.19
N GLY A 215 -16.49 -23.85 7.42
CA GLY A 215 -15.97 -25.17 7.82
C GLY A 215 -14.60 -25.53 7.25
N MET A 216 -13.97 -24.66 6.46
CA MET A 216 -12.60 -24.88 5.98
C MET A 216 -11.58 -24.86 7.12
N ASN A 217 -10.51 -25.61 6.92
CA ASN A 217 -9.39 -25.64 7.86
C ASN A 217 -8.79 -24.22 8.04
N PRO A 218 -8.57 -23.75 9.29
CA PRO A 218 -8.14 -22.38 9.55
C PRO A 218 -6.76 -22.06 8.95
N LYS A 219 -5.85 -23.04 8.81
CA LYS A 219 -4.55 -22.83 8.15
C LYS A 219 -4.73 -22.51 6.67
N HIS A 220 -5.64 -23.22 5.98
CA HIS A 220 -5.96 -22.95 4.58
C HIS A 220 -6.62 -21.57 4.43
N LEU A 221 -7.57 -21.23 5.31
CA LEU A 221 -8.18 -19.90 5.34
C LEU A 221 -7.13 -18.79 5.52
N TYR A 222 -6.19 -18.97 6.46
CA TYR A 222 -5.11 -18.01 6.67
C TYR A 222 -4.23 -17.85 5.43
N MET A 223 -3.83 -18.97 4.81
CA MET A 223 -2.99 -18.96 3.60
C MET A 223 -3.68 -18.24 2.44
N MET A 224 -4.99 -18.45 2.24
CA MET A 224 -5.74 -17.83 1.15
C MET A 224 -6.04 -16.36 1.39
N LEU A 225 -6.50 -15.99 2.60
CA LEU A 225 -7.12 -14.68 2.85
C LEU A 225 -6.23 -13.72 3.65
N CYS A 226 -5.34 -14.23 4.51
CA CYS A 226 -4.64 -13.42 5.50
C CYS A 226 -3.15 -13.25 5.18
N GLN A 227 -2.50 -14.33 4.72
CA GLN A 227 -1.04 -14.43 4.51
C GLN A 227 -0.50 -13.37 3.58
N ARG A 228 -1.27 -13.00 2.54
CA ARG A 228 -0.88 -12.00 1.54
C ARG A 228 -0.48 -10.66 2.17
N CYS A 229 -1.18 -10.29 3.25
CA CYS A 229 -0.91 -9.11 4.06
C CYS A 229 -0.05 -9.44 5.29
N HIS A 230 -0.44 -10.45 6.06
CA HIS A 230 0.15 -10.73 7.38
C HIS A 230 1.43 -11.58 7.37
N ALA A 231 1.86 -12.04 6.19
CA ALA A 231 2.98 -12.97 5.95
C ALA A 231 2.74 -14.38 6.48
N ALA A 232 3.44 -15.37 5.91
CA ALA A 232 3.36 -16.77 6.36
C ALA A 232 3.87 -16.96 7.79
N LYS A 233 4.77 -16.09 8.25
CA LYS A 233 5.28 -16.04 9.63
C LYS A 233 4.43 -15.19 10.57
N GLY A 234 3.39 -14.52 10.08
CA GLY A 234 2.53 -13.68 10.90
C GLY A 234 3.20 -12.41 11.45
N ASP A 235 4.26 -11.91 10.81
CA ASP A 235 4.99 -10.71 11.26
C ASP A 235 4.53 -9.42 10.59
N GLY A 236 3.52 -9.50 9.72
CA GLY A 236 2.96 -8.34 9.03
C GLY A 236 3.70 -7.95 7.75
N PHE A 237 4.82 -8.58 7.39
CA PHE A 237 5.58 -8.28 6.16
C PHE A 237 5.13 -9.17 4.98
N GLY A 238 3.82 -9.24 4.75
CA GLY A 238 3.28 -9.99 3.63
C GLY A 238 3.74 -9.42 2.28
N MET A 239 3.62 -10.21 1.22
CA MET A 239 4.13 -9.84 -0.11
C MET A 239 3.63 -8.48 -0.62
N ILE A 240 2.39 -8.11 -0.28
CA ILE A 240 1.79 -6.83 -0.68
C ILE A 240 1.88 -5.73 0.37
N GLN A 241 2.38 -6.03 1.56
CA GLN A 241 2.47 -5.05 2.63
C GLN A 241 3.15 -3.74 2.19
N PRO A 242 4.29 -3.76 1.47
CA PRO A 242 4.99 -2.51 1.08
C PRO A 242 4.12 -1.53 0.31
N ASN A 243 3.06 -2.02 -0.34
CA ASN A 243 2.14 -1.23 -1.15
C ASN A 243 0.87 -0.82 -0.38
N LEU A 244 0.73 -1.23 0.89
CA LEU A 244 -0.36 -0.80 1.75
C LEU A 244 0.00 0.49 2.47
N ALA A 245 -1.00 1.37 2.62
CA ALA A 245 -0.85 2.62 3.37
C ALA A 245 -0.43 2.39 4.84
N ASN A 246 -0.85 1.27 5.41
CA ASN A 246 -0.56 0.90 6.79
C ASN A 246 -0.06 -0.55 6.82
N PHE A 247 0.96 -0.80 7.65
CA PHE A 247 1.46 -2.15 7.85
C PHE A 247 0.42 -2.98 8.62
N PRO A 248 0.17 -4.23 8.18
CA PRO A 248 -0.58 -5.20 8.95
C PRO A 248 0.06 -5.43 10.33
N ARG A 249 -0.76 -5.72 11.33
CA ARG A 249 -0.27 -6.01 12.67
C ARG A 249 0.55 -7.30 12.67
N ALA A 250 1.74 -7.25 13.25
CA ALA A 250 2.52 -8.43 13.59
C ALA A 250 1.84 -9.21 14.73
N PHE A 251 1.57 -10.49 14.49
CA PHE A 251 1.17 -11.48 15.48
C PHE A 251 2.40 -12.10 16.16
N TRP A 252 3.42 -12.40 15.35
CA TRP A 252 4.70 -12.94 15.81
C TRP A 252 5.44 -11.97 16.75
N LYS A 253 6.05 -12.50 17.81
CA LYS A 253 6.79 -11.75 18.84
C LYS A 253 5.98 -10.60 19.46
N ASN A 254 4.66 -10.76 19.56
CA ASN A 254 3.75 -9.73 20.07
C ASN A 254 2.85 -10.25 21.22
N GLY A 255 3.25 -11.33 21.90
CA GLY A 255 2.47 -12.00 22.93
C GLY A 255 1.95 -11.07 24.04
N GLU A 256 2.80 -10.16 24.53
CA GLU A 256 2.45 -9.21 25.59
C GLU A 256 1.29 -8.27 25.22
N PHE A 257 1.22 -7.82 23.98
CA PHE A 257 0.08 -7.02 23.50
C PHE A 257 -1.20 -7.85 23.51
N PHE A 258 -1.13 -9.09 22.99
CA PHE A 258 -2.28 -9.98 22.89
C PHE A 258 -2.76 -10.53 24.23
N ARG A 259 -1.91 -10.52 25.28
CA ARG A 259 -2.33 -10.76 26.68
C ARG A 259 -3.20 -9.65 27.25
N LYS A 260 -2.95 -8.40 26.84
CA LYS A 260 -3.57 -7.19 27.39
C LYS A 260 -4.84 -6.75 26.66
N ILE A 261 -5.25 -7.46 25.60
CA ILE A 261 -6.49 -7.17 24.87
C ILE A 261 -7.46 -8.34 24.95
N PRO A 262 -8.77 -8.09 25.03
CA PRO A 262 -9.79 -9.14 25.00
C PRO A 262 -9.84 -9.78 23.61
N ASP A 263 -10.22 -11.06 23.55
CA ASP A 263 -10.32 -11.80 22.28
C ASP A 263 -11.42 -11.23 21.39
N GLU A 264 -12.48 -10.69 21.98
CA GLU A 264 -13.58 -10.01 21.29
C GLU A 264 -13.08 -8.85 20.43
N ARG A 265 -11.98 -8.18 20.84
CA ARG A 265 -11.37 -7.12 20.03
C ARG A 265 -10.74 -7.69 18.75
N ILE A 266 -10.11 -8.86 18.84
CA ILE A 266 -9.48 -9.54 17.71
C ILE A 266 -10.56 -10.09 16.77
N ILE A 267 -11.57 -10.75 17.33
CA ILE A 267 -12.74 -11.28 16.61
C ILE A 267 -13.41 -10.14 15.83
N LYS A 268 -13.75 -9.04 16.50
CA LYS A 268 -14.38 -7.87 15.86
C LYS A 268 -13.51 -7.27 14.75
N SER A 269 -12.18 -7.32 14.89
CA SER A 269 -11.26 -6.82 13.85
C SER A 269 -11.26 -7.70 12.59
N ILE A 270 -11.53 -9.00 12.72
CA ILE A 270 -11.68 -9.92 11.59
C ILE A 270 -13.09 -9.79 11.00
N GLU A 271 -14.13 -9.79 11.84
CA GLU A 271 -15.52 -9.71 11.40
C GLU A 271 -15.82 -8.41 10.67
N LYS A 272 -15.50 -7.27 11.27
CA LYS A 272 -15.87 -5.93 10.78
C LYS A 272 -14.73 -5.23 10.02
N GLY A 273 -13.55 -5.85 9.97
CA GLY A 273 -12.35 -5.21 9.43
C GLY A 273 -11.87 -4.05 10.30
N ILE A 274 -10.89 -3.31 9.79
CA ILE A 274 -10.34 -2.14 10.49
C ILE A 274 -10.58 -0.88 9.63
N PRO A 275 -11.50 0.01 10.03
CA PRO A 275 -11.84 1.21 9.25
C PRO A 275 -10.63 2.08 8.93
N GLY A 276 -10.62 2.65 7.72
CA GLY A 276 -9.50 3.49 7.25
C GLY A 276 -8.22 2.71 6.93
N THR A 277 -8.28 1.38 6.88
CA THR A 277 -7.14 0.53 6.51
C THR A 277 -7.54 -0.48 5.43
N SER A 278 -6.54 -1.20 4.91
CA SER A 278 -6.75 -2.26 3.91
C SER A 278 -7.26 -3.57 4.49
N MET A 279 -7.60 -3.65 5.79
CA MET A 279 -8.18 -4.85 6.41
C MET A 279 -9.72 -4.85 6.22
N PRO A 280 -10.27 -5.69 5.33
CA PRO A 280 -11.70 -5.76 5.08
C PRO A 280 -12.44 -6.55 6.18
N PRO A 281 -13.77 -6.44 6.26
CA PRO A 281 -14.61 -7.34 7.03
C PRO A 281 -14.67 -8.71 6.36
N TYR A 282 -14.71 -9.75 7.18
CA TYR A 282 -14.79 -11.15 6.73
C TYR A 282 -16.04 -11.87 7.26
N GLU A 283 -16.91 -11.20 8.01
CA GLU A 283 -18.07 -11.82 8.66
C GLU A 283 -18.97 -12.59 7.69
N ASP A 284 -19.36 -11.96 6.58
CA ASP A 284 -20.27 -12.54 5.59
C ASP A 284 -19.62 -13.68 4.78
N LEU A 285 -18.28 -13.66 4.66
CA LEU A 285 -17.52 -14.67 3.92
C LEU A 285 -17.23 -15.92 4.74
N LEU A 286 -16.87 -15.75 6.01
CA LEU A 286 -16.34 -16.82 6.86
C LEU A 286 -17.39 -17.37 7.84
N GLY A 287 -18.28 -16.52 8.34
CA GLY A 287 -19.13 -16.83 9.47
C GLY A 287 -18.38 -16.98 10.80
N ARG A 288 -19.14 -16.99 11.89
CA ARG A 288 -18.60 -16.88 13.26
C ARG A 288 -17.65 -18.02 13.63
N GLN A 289 -17.97 -19.27 13.29
CA GLN A 289 -17.14 -20.42 13.65
C GLN A 289 -15.74 -20.38 13.03
N ALA A 290 -15.64 -19.98 11.76
CA ALA A 290 -14.37 -19.88 11.06
C ALA A 290 -13.52 -18.72 11.60
N VAL A 291 -14.14 -17.58 11.96
CA VAL A 291 -13.44 -16.47 12.63
C VAL A 291 -12.82 -16.93 13.95
N HIS A 292 -13.59 -17.62 14.79
CA HIS A 292 -13.07 -18.14 16.07
C HIS A 292 -11.91 -19.13 15.84
N SER A 293 -12.05 -20.03 14.86
CA SER A 293 -11.00 -21.01 14.50
C SER A 293 -9.73 -20.33 13.97
N LEU A 294 -9.86 -19.21 13.25
CA LEU A 294 -8.73 -18.39 12.84
C LEU A 294 -8.04 -17.74 14.05
N VAL A 295 -8.80 -17.21 15.01
CA VAL A 295 -8.23 -16.66 16.25
C VAL A 295 -7.45 -17.74 17.01
N ASP A 296 -7.98 -18.97 17.10
CA ASP A 296 -7.26 -20.10 17.71
C ASP A 296 -5.94 -20.40 16.99
N LEU A 297 -5.95 -20.41 15.65
CA LEU A 297 -4.73 -20.56 14.86
C LEU A 297 -3.74 -19.42 15.14
N LEU A 298 -4.20 -18.17 15.24
CA LEU A 298 -3.33 -17.03 15.52
C LEU A 298 -2.60 -17.17 16.85
N PHE A 299 -3.32 -17.58 17.90
CA PHE A 299 -2.75 -17.80 19.22
C PHE A 299 -1.77 -18.98 19.25
N ARG A 300 -2.14 -20.08 18.59
CA ARG A 300 -1.34 -21.32 18.57
C ARG A 300 -0.04 -21.17 17.77
N GLU A 301 -0.12 -20.65 16.54
CA GLU A 301 1.01 -20.68 15.60
C GLU A 301 1.92 -19.45 15.72
N PHE A 302 1.32 -18.26 15.82
CA PHE A 302 2.05 -16.99 15.67
C PHE A 302 2.30 -16.27 16.99
N ILE A 303 1.26 -16.06 17.80
CA ILE A 303 1.35 -15.28 19.04
C ILE A 303 2.05 -16.11 20.13
N ARG A 304 1.77 -17.42 20.18
CA ARG A 304 2.34 -18.40 21.12
C ARG A 304 2.14 -18.01 22.59
N THR A 305 0.92 -17.54 22.88
CA THR A 305 0.46 -17.22 24.22
C THR A 305 -0.82 -17.99 24.50
N ASP A 306 -0.95 -18.58 25.69
CA ASP A 306 -2.21 -19.18 26.11
C ASP A 306 -3.27 -18.09 26.37
N ARG A 307 -4.41 -18.21 25.67
CA ARG A 307 -5.56 -17.30 25.75
C ARG A 307 -6.16 -17.21 27.15
N LYS A 308 -5.97 -18.22 28.00
CA LYS A 308 -6.46 -18.24 29.38
C LYS A 308 -5.74 -17.23 30.27
N TYR A 309 -4.48 -16.90 29.96
CA TYR A 309 -3.68 -15.97 30.75
C TYR A 309 -3.76 -14.54 30.20
N LYS A 310 -4.98 -13.98 30.17
CA LYS A 310 -5.18 -12.55 29.91
C LYS A 310 -4.73 -11.74 31.12
N SER A 311 -4.00 -10.66 30.86
CA SER A 311 -3.66 -9.70 31.89
C SER A 311 -4.81 -8.70 32.03
N PRO A 312 -5.15 -8.27 33.25
CA PRO A 312 -6.08 -7.17 33.42
C PRO A 312 -5.59 -5.95 32.64
N ALA A 313 -6.53 -5.17 32.10
CA ALA A 313 -6.19 -3.93 31.43
C ALA A 313 -5.35 -3.06 32.40
N PRO A 314 -4.23 -2.46 31.93
CA PRO A 314 -3.39 -1.64 32.79
C PRO A 314 -4.22 -0.55 33.45
N ALA A 315 -3.93 -0.21 34.71
CA ALA A 315 -4.52 0.97 35.32
C ALA A 315 -4.06 2.20 34.52
N PHE A 316 -5.01 3.01 34.08
CA PHE A 316 -4.73 4.19 33.28
C PHE A 316 -4.57 5.41 34.17
N PRO A 317 -3.62 6.31 33.88
CA PRO A 317 -3.56 7.59 34.56
C PRO A 317 -4.86 8.35 34.29
N GLN A 318 -5.52 8.83 35.36
CA GLN A 318 -6.75 9.61 35.23
C GLN A 318 -6.51 10.84 34.34
N ARG A 319 -7.54 11.21 33.56
CA ARG A 319 -7.50 12.39 32.69
C ARG A 319 -7.54 13.66 33.53
N PRO A 320 -6.47 14.48 33.55
CA PRO A 320 -6.45 15.71 34.34
C PRO A 320 -7.45 16.73 33.80
N ALA A 321 -7.94 17.62 34.68
CA ALA A 321 -8.86 18.69 34.30
C ALA A 321 -8.20 19.74 33.38
N GLY A 322 -6.90 20.01 33.58
CA GLY A 322 -6.11 20.93 32.75
C GLY A 322 -5.21 20.18 31.79
N LEU A 323 -5.47 20.30 30.49
CA LEU A 323 -4.63 19.77 29.42
C LEU A 323 -3.92 20.92 28.69
N LEU A 324 -2.74 20.65 28.13
CA LEU A 324 -2.10 21.56 27.18
C LEU A 324 -3.02 21.75 25.96
N THR A 325 -3.11 22.98 25.48
CA THR A 325 -3.88 23.39 24.30
C THR A 325 -3.04 24.33 23.41
N GLY A 326 -3.51 24.57 22.18
CA GLY A 326 -2.89 25.51 21.26
C GLY A 326 -1.38 25.29 21.06
N GLU A 327 -0.61 26.37 21.16
CA GLU A 327 0.84 26.35 20.95
C GLU A 327 1.59 25.45 21.94
N ALA A 328 1.14 25.36 23.20
CA ALA A 328 1.77 24.52 24.21
C ALA A 328 1.66 23.02 23.86
N ALA A 329 0.47 22.59 23.40
CA ALA A 329 0.26 21.22 22.92
C ALA A 329 1.07 20.93 21.65
N GLU A 330 1.12 21.88 20.72
CA GLU A 330 1.89 21.74 19.48
C GLU A 330 3.39 21.63 19.76
N LYS A 331 3.93 22.47 20.65
CA LYS A 331 5.35 22.43 21.06
C LYS A 331 5.72 21.09 21.69
N GLU A 332 4.87 20.58 22.58
CA GLU A 332 5.12 19.30 23.23
C GLU A 332 5.02 18.13 22.23
N PHE A 333 4.05 18.16 21.30
CA PHE A 333 3.98 17.16 20.22
C PHE A 333 5.19 17.24 19.29
N LYS A 334 5.64 18.44 18.93
CA LYS A 334 6.85 18.64 18.11
C LYS A 334 8.07 17.98 18.75
N ARG A 335 8.26 18.18 20.05
CA ARG A 335 9.39 17.63 20.83
C ARG A 335 9.48 16.11 20.79
N HIS A 336 8.36 15.40 20.84
CA HIS A 336 8.37 13.94 21.04
C HIS A 336 7.93 13.11 19.83
N CYS A 337 7.01 13.66 19.01
CA CYS A 337 6.24 12.86 18.05
C CYS A 337 6.53 13.24 16.60
N SER A 338 6.83 14.52 16.34
CA SER A 338 6.87 15.06 14.97
C SER A 338 8.02 14.54 14.10
N SER A 339 9.12 14.06 14.69
CA SER A 339 10.24 13.47 13.95
C SER A 339 9.78 12.25 13.13
N CYS A 340 8.83 11.49 13.66
CA CYS A 340 8.24 10.32 13.00
C CYS A 340 6.89 10.64 12.35
N HIS A 341 5.95 11.23 13.11
CA HIS A 341 4.57 11.43 12.65
C HIS A 341 4.37 12.71 11.82
N GLY A 342 5.37 13.59 11.73
CA GLY A 342 5.28 14.87 11.04
C GLY A 342 4.49 15.91 11.84
N VAL A 343 4.74 17.20 11.57
CA VAL A 343 4.04 18.31 12.25
C VAL A 343 2.54 18.29 11.94
N ALA A 344 2.18 17.90 10.72
CA ALA A 344 0.79 17.73 10.28
C ALA A 344 0.14 16.40 10.72
N GLY A 345 0.87 15.54 11.44
CA GLY A 345 0.38 14.23 11.86
C GLY A 345 0.21 13.21 10.73
N ASN A 346 0.64 13.51 9.50
CA ASN A 346 0.41 12.69 8.30
C ASN A 346 1.34 11.46 8.18
N GLY A 347 2.11 11.13 9.22
CA GLY A 347 3.07 10.01 9.21
C GLY A 347 4.34 10.26 8.39
N LYS A 348 4.57 11.50 7.93
CA LYS A 348 5.72 11.90 7.10
C LYS A 348 6.66 12.87 7.82
N GLY A 349 7.03 12.54 9.07
CA GLY A 349 8.11 13.27 9.76
C GLY A 349 9.47 13.03 9.09
N PRO A 350 10.50 13.86 9.34
CA PRO A 350 11.80 13.77 8.65
C PRO A 350 12.46 12.38 8.71
N GLU A 351 12.16 11.59 9.73
CA GLU A 351 12.76 10.26 9.96
C GLU A 351 11.87 9.11 9.45
N TYR A 352 10.69 9.38 8.86
CA TYR A 352 9.71 8.34 8.55
C TYR A 352 10.24 7.25 7.61
N LEU A 353 11.16 7.60 6.69
CA LEU A 353 11.77 6.67 5.74
C LEU A 353 12.78 5.70 6.37
N LYS A 354 13.20 5.93 7.61
CA LYS A 354 14.15 5.04 8.31
C LYS A 354 13.49 3.85 8.99
N PHE A 355 12.16 3.85 9.12
CA PHE A 355 11.43 2.84 9.90
C PHE A 355 10.46 2.02 9.04
N LEU A 356 10.46 0.71 9.25
CA LEU A 356 9.44 -0.22 8.79
C LEU A 356 8.97 -1.05 10.00
N PRO A 357 7.67 -1.13 10.34
CA PRO A 357 6.55 -0.35 9.81
C PRO A 357 6.72 1.18 9.79
N ARG A 358 6.19 1.82 8.75
CA ARG A 358 6.14 3.29 8.64
C ARG A 358 5.25 3.87 9.76
N PRO A 359 5.56 5.07 10.27
CA PRO A 359 4.69 5.76 11.23
C PRO A 359 3.27 5.90 10.69
N ARG A 360 2.27 5.64 11.54
CA ARG A 360 0.85 5.75 11.15
C ARG A 360 0.47 7.21 10.88
N ASP A 361 -0.35 7.38 9.84
CA ASP A 361 -1.02 8.64 9.53
C ASP A 361 -2.10 8.94 10.59
N LEU A 362 -1.83 9.93 11.45
CA LEU A 362 -2.72 10.39 12.52
C LEU A 362 -3.95 11.16 12.00
N THR A 363 -3.96 11.53 10.71
CA THR A 363 -5.13 12.17 10.07
C THR A 363 -6.20 11.16 9.66
N ASN A 364 -5.96 9.85 9.85
CA ASN A 364 -6.88 8.77 9.52
C ASN A 364 -8.09 8.72 10.45
N TRP A 365 -9.05 9.62 10.21
CA TRP A 365 -10.23 9.80 11.05
C TRP A 365 -11.07 8.53 11.18
N ARG A 366 -11.21 7.71 10.13
CA ARG A 366 -11.98 6.45 10.20
C ARG A 366 -11.35 5.48 11.20
N TYR A 367 -10.03 5.37 11.18
CA TYR A 367 -9.28 4.54 12.13
C TYR A 367 -9.43 5.07 13.55
N PHE A 368 -9.10 6.35 13.77
CA PHE A 368 -9.12 6.91 15.13
C PHE A 368 -10.53 7.03 15.71
N LYS A 369 -11.57 7.30 14.90
CA LYS A 369 -12.97 7.26 15.34
C LYS A 369 -13.39 5.88 15.87
N SER A 370 -12.78 4.81 15.38
CA SER A 370 -13.05 3.45 15.85
C SER A 370 -12.36 3.09 17.18
N LEU A 371 -11.45 3.95 17.66
CA LEU A 371 -10.70 3.75 18.90
C LEU A 371 -11.23 4.63 20.03
N THR A 372 -11.16 4.14 21.26
CA THR A 372 -11.37 4.97 22.46
C THR A 372 -10.12 5.78 22.80
N ASP A 373 -10.27 6.83 23.60
CA ASP A 373 -9.13 7.65 24.03
C ASP A 373 -8.13 6.83 24.85
N GLU A 374 -8.60 5.88 25.67
CA GLU A 374 -7.77 4.96 26.45
C GLU A 374 -6.96 4.03 25.56
N GLN A 375 -7.52 3.59 24.42
CA GLN A 375 -6.78 2.77 23.46
C GLN A 375 -5.66 3.55 22.77
N ILE A 376 -5.89 4.84 22.49
CA ILE A 376 -4.86 5.75 21.97
C ILE A 376 -3.79 5.95 23.06
N ALA A 377 -4.20 6.25 24.29
CA ALA A 377 -3.29 6.41 25.43
C ALA A 377 -2.44 5.15 25.68
N LEU A 378 -3.02 3.95 25.64
CA LEU A 378 -2.27 2.68 25.75
C LEU A 378 -1.15 2.58 24.73
N SER A 379 -1.42 2.99 23.49
CA SER A 379 -0.46 2.91 22.40
C SER A 379 0.71 3.88 22.60
N ILE A 380 0.47 5.02 23.26
CA ILE A 380 1.50 5.98 23.64
C ILE A 380 2.30 5.46 24.84
N ILE A 381 1.62 4.99 25.89
CA ILE A 381 2.23 4.48 27.13
C ILE A 381 3.16 3.30 26.82
N ASN A 382 2.63 2.28 26.13
CA ASN A 382 3.35 1.02 25.88
C ASN A 382 4.18 1.06 24.58
N GLY A 383 4.03 2.10 23.77
CA GLY A 383 4.48 2.07 22.39
C GLY A 383 3.64 1.09 21.56
N VAL A 384 4.09 0.84 20.33
CA VAL A 384 3.44 -0.13 19.44
C VAL A 384 4.43 -1.25 19.14
N PRO A 385 4.28 -2.43 19.76
CA PRO A 385 5.16 -3.56 19.53
C PRO A 385 5.27 -3.94 18.05
N GLY A 386 6.48 -4.31 17.63
CA GLY A 386 6.79 -4.59 16.22
C GLY A 386 7.00 -3.33 15.37
N THR A 387 7.10 -2.15 15.98
CA THR A 387 7.37 -0.86 15.31
C THR A 387 8.46 -0.08 16.04
N ALA A 388 8.92 1.02 15.43
CA ALA A 388 9.85 1.95 16.07
C ALA A 388 9.21 2.83 17.17
N MET A 389 7.89 2.77 17.36
CA MET A 389 7.18 3.56 18.37
C MET A 389 7.42 2.96 19.77
N ARG A 390 8.39 3.53 20.49
CA ARG A 390 8.81 3.15 21.84
C ARG A 390 7.76 3.58 22.90
N PRO A 391 7.76 2.93 24.08
CA PRO A 391 6.92 3.36 25.21
C PRO A 391 7.31 4.75 25.73
N PHE A 392 6.29 5.56 26.02
CA PHE A 392 6.44 6.88 26.65
C PHE A 392 5.93 6.93 28.10
N GLY A 393 5.30 5.87 28.63
CA GLY A 393 4.58 5.91 29.91
C GLY A 393 5.33 6.55 31.08
N GLU A 394 6.61 6.21 31.27
CA GLU A 394 7.46 6.74 32.35
C GLU A 394 8.16 8.06 32.00
N LYS A 395 8.05 8.50 30.74
CA LYS A 395 8.80 9.64 30.18
C LYS A 395 7.97 10.92 30.05
N ILE A 396 6.66 10.82 30.23
CA ILE A 396 5.72 11.93 30.04
C ILE A 396 4.76 12.02 31.22
N SER A 397 4.32 13.23 31.55
CA SER A 397 3.31 13.43 32.59
C SER A 397 1.92 12.98 32.10
N PRO A 398 0.97 12.69 33.02
CA PRO A 398 -0.43 12.47 32.64
C PRO A 398 -1.02 13.60 31.80
N VAL A 399 -0.68 14.86 32.10
CA VAL A 399 -1.11 16.02 31.31
C VAL A 399 -0.60 15.91 29.86
N SER A 400 0.68 15.64 29.65
CA SER A 400 1.25 15.47 28.30
C SER A 400 0.61 14.30 27.55
N LEU A 401 0.41 13.16 28.21
CA LEU A 401 -0.23 11.99 27.61
C LEU A 401 -1.62 12.33 27.05
N TRP A 402 -2.49 12.91 27.89
CA TRP A 402 -3.85 13.23 27.50
C TRP A 402 -3.91 14.40 26.51
N SER A 403 -2.95 15.33 26.54
CA SER A 403 -2.76 16.33 25.49
C SER A 403 -2.36 15.71 24.14
N PHE A 404 -1.54 14.66 24.12
CA PHE A 404 -1.26 13.95 22.88
C PHE A 404 -2.48 13.21 22.33
N VAL A 405 -3.29 12.61 23.20
CA VAL A 405 -4.57 12.01 22.80
C VAL A 405 -5.47 13.06 22.14
N ASN A 406 -5.62 14.24 22.76
CA ASN A 406 -6.34 15.36 22.16
C ASN A 406 -5.74 15.78 20.82
N ARG A 407 -4.41 15.86 20.72
CA ARG A 407 -3.74 16.23 19.47
C ARG A 407 -3.99 15.22 18.35
N VAL A 408 -4.01 13.93 18.66
CA VAL A 408 -4.41 12.88 17.70
C VAL A 408 -5.86 13.10 17.25
N ARG A 409 -6.77 13.40 18.18
CA ARG A 409 -8.18 13.71 17.85
C ARG A 409 -8.31 14.95 16.97
N GLU A 410 -7.48 15.97 17.19
CA GLU A 410 -7.43 17.18 16.36
C GLU A 410 -7.00 16.86 14.92
N PHE A 411 -5.94 16.07 14.75
CA PHE A 411 -5.51 15.62 13.42
C PHE A 411 -6.57 14.78 12.71
N SER A 412 -7.30 13.97 13.48
CA SER A 412 -8.28 13.00 12.98
C SER A 412 -9.71 13.53 12.98
N LYS A 413 -9.93 14.86 13.00
CA LYS A 413 -11.28 15.43 12.85
C LYS A 413 -11.83 15.06 11.47
N THR A 414 -13.13 14.80 11.40
CA THR A 414 -13.82 14.52 10.13
C THR A 414 -13.56 15.68 9.19
N GLN A 415 -12.94 15.40 8.05
CA GLN A 415 -12.97 16.30 6.91
C GLN A 415 -14.36 16.13 6.31
N GLU A 416 -15.29 17.01 6.67
CA GLU A 416 -16.59 17.12 5.98
C GLU A 416 -16.40 17.48 4.51
#